data_AF-A0A1G9J4I2-F1
#
_entry.id   AF-A0A1G9J4I2-F1
#
_cell.length_a   1.000
_cell.length_b   1.000
_cell.length_c   1.000
_cell.angle_alpha   90.00
_cell.angle_beta   90.00
_cell.angle_gamma   90.00
#
_symmetry.space_group_name_H-M   'P 1'
#
loop_
_entity.id
_entity.type
_entity.pdbx_description
1 polymer ?
#
loop_
_entity_poly.entity_id
_entity_poly.type
_entity_poly.pdbx_seq_one_letter_code
_entity_poly.pdbx_strand_id
1 'polypeptide(L)'
;MQIFRINPSHEKSAAYLDNRRLSKQVLELYQILRVNLSMIGLLETNTRYLHHPIVKHVYNDGHPFITHTFKLLIACDREHQRRGGKRSPGFRKDLDGLASLIEAHEGDCLWNEDPLPPFYVYGDAKTYGEEAYSLYASLLHEKWQNDKIPPRCGIHLEG
;
A
#
# COMPACT_ATOMS: atom_id res chain seq x y z
N MET A 1 -0.36 9.82 3.49
CA MET A 1 -0.34 8.45 2.94
C MET A 1 -1.59 7.72 3.37
N GLN A 2 -2.13 6.82 2.57
CA GLN A 2 -3.27 5.99 2.96
C GLN A 2 -3.03 4.55 2.50
N ILE A 3 -3.64 3.57 3.18
CA ILE A 3 -3.73 2.20 2.68
C ILE A 3 -5.20 1.98 2.32
N PHE A 4 -5.55 2.28 1.06
CA PHE A 4 -6.91 2.06 0.59
C PHE A 4 -7.16 0.56 0.43
N ARG A 5 -7.98 0.01 1.32
CA ARG A 5 -8.46 -1.37 1.24
C ARG A 5 -9.97 -1.36 1.37
N ILE A 6 -10.65 -2.04 0.45
CA ILE A 6 -12.11 -2.20 0.45
C ILE A 6 -12.52 -3.66 0.64
N ASN A 7 -11.53 -4.54 0.77
CA ASN A 7 -11.73 -5.97 0.97
C ASN A 7 -10.51 -6.57 1.70
N PRO A 8 -10.69 -7.68 2.45
CA PRO A 8 -9.58 -8.44 2.98
C PRO A 8 -8.58 -8.90 1.91
N SER A 9 -9.08 -9.29 0.72
CA SER A 9 -8.22 -9.63 -0.43
C SER A 9 -7.50 -8.40 -0.97
N HIS A 10 -6.18 -8.56 -1.10
CA HIS A 10 -5.29 -7.55 -1.64
C HIS A 10 -5.60 -7.27 -3.12
N GLU A 11 -5.89 -8.32 -3.89
CA GLU A 11 -6.21 -8.27 -5.31
C GLU A 11 -7.53 -7.53 -5.54
N LYS A 12 -8.57 -7.85 -4.76
CA LYS A 12 -9.86 -7.14 -4.84
C LYS A 12 -9.70 -5.66 -4.49
N SER A 13 -8.92 -5.35 -3.46
CA SER A 13 -8.64 -3.96 -3.10
C SER A 13 -7.86 -3.22 -4.19
N ALA A 14 -6.83 -3.84 -4.77
CA ALA A 14 -6.06 -3.27 -5.88
C ALA A 14 -6.92 -3.03 -7.13
N ALA A 15 -7.72 -4.03 -7.51
CA ALA A 15 -8.62 -3.96 -8.65
C ALA A 15 -9.68 -2.86 -8.51
N TYR A 16 -10.07 -2.50 -7.28
CA TYR A 16 -11.06 -1.46 -7.04
C TYR A 16 -10.51 -0.04 -7.29
N LEU A 17 -9.21 0.20 -7.13
CA LEU A 17 -8.65 1.56 -7.24
C LEU A 17 -8.67 2.05 -8.70
N ASP A 18 -8.88 3.36 -8.92
CA ASP A 18 -8.65 3.99 -10.22
C ASP A 18 -7.15 4.01 -10.58
N ASN A 19 -6.80 4.22 -11.86
CA ASN A 19 -5.41 4.15 -12.33
C ASN A 19 -4.45 5.15 -11.63
N ARG A 20 -4.95 6.34 -11.29
CA ARG A 20 -4.16 7.37 -10.60
C ARG A 20 -3.93 6.99 -9.14
N ARG A 21 -4.99 6.55 -8.46
CA ARG A 21 -4.94 6.09 -7.08
C ARG A 21 -4.07 4.86 -6.94
N LEU A 22 -4.21 3.90 -7.84
CA LEU A 22 -3.43 2.67 -7.89
C LEU A 22 -1.94 2.96 -8.05
N SER A 23 -1.57 3.84 -9.00
CA SER A 23 -0.17 4.23 -9.20
C SER A 23 0.44 4.86 -7.94
N LYS A 24 -0.34 5.71 -7.26
CA LYS A 24 0.04 6.36 -5.99
C LYS A 24 0.10 5.37 -4.82
N GLN A 25 -0.83 4.42 -4.74
CA GLN A 25 -0.91 3.43 -3.65
C GLN A 25 0.37 2.59 -3.57
N VAL A 26 0.96 2.22 -4.70
CA VAL A 26 2.25 1.50 -4.75
C VAL A 26 3.38 2.35 -4.15
N LEU A 27 3.45 3.64 -4.48
CA LEU A 27 4.48 4.54 -3.93
C LEU A 27 4.30 4.72 -2.41
N GLU A 28 3.06 4.91 -1.95
CA GLU A 28 2.78 5.05 -0.52
C GLU A 28 3.11 3.77 0.24
N LEU A 29 2.74 2.59 -0.27
CA LEU A 29 3.08 1.30 0.35
C LEU A 29 4.59 1.06 0.39
N TYR A 30 5.31 1.37 -0.69
CA TYR A 30 6.77 1.28 -0.72
C TYR A 30 7.41 2.16 0.36
N GLN A 31 6.94 3.40 0.50
CA GLN A 31 7.44 4.33 1.53
C GLN A 31 7.11 3.83 2.94
N ILE A 32 5.90 3.32 3.18
CA ILE A 32 5.48 2.76 4.46
C ILE A 32 6.38 1.58 4.84
N LEU A 33 6.60 0.63 3.93
CA LEU A 33 7.46 -0.53 4.16
C LEU A 33 8.88 -0.11 4.50
N ARG A 34 9.48 0.81 3.74
CA ARG A 34 10.84 1.28 4.02
C ARG A 34 10.99 1.93 5.38
N VAL A 35 10.03 2.76 5.78
CA VAL A 35 10.07 3.37 7.12
C VAL A 35 9.97 2.29 8.20
N ASN A 36 9.06 1.32 8.05
CA ASN A 36 8.90 0.24 9.02
C ASN A 36 10.15 -0.66 9.11
N LEU A 37 10.74 -1.05 7.98
CA LEU A 37 11.99 -1.82 7.92
C LEU A 37 13.16 -1.05 8.56
N SER A 38 13.18 0.28 8.42
CA SER A 38 14.19 1.10 9.08
C SER A 38 13.98 1.20 10.59
N MET A 39 12.74 1.26 11.06
CA MET A 39 12.42 1.27 12.48
C MET A 39 12.81 -0.03 13.21
N ILE A 40 12.94 -1.14 12.48
CA ILE A 40 13.47 -2.41 13.01
C ILE A 40 14.95 -2.64 12.66
N GLY A 41 15.64 -1.64 12.11
CA GLY A 41 17.09 -1.67 11.89
C GLY A 41 17.57 -2.41 10.63
N LEU A 42 16.68 -2.80 9.72
CA LEU A 42 17.05 -3.52 8.49
C LEU A 42 17.40 -2.60 7.31
N LEU A 43 17.14 -1.30 7.43
CA LEU A 43 17.37 -0.34 6.36
C LEU A 43 17.63 1.06 6.91
N GLU A 44 18.51 1.82 6.28
CA GLU A 44 18.62 3.26 6.53
C GLU A 44 17.76 4.04 5.55
N THR A 45 16.78 4.79 6.05
CA THR A 45 16.00 5.73 5.25
C THR A 45 15.62 6.96 6.05
N ASN A 46 15.15 7.99 5.36
CA ASN A 46 14.48 9.11 6.00
C ASN A 46 13.20 8.62 6.71
N THR A 47 13.08 8.96 7.99
CA THR A 47 11.96 8.64 8.88
C THR A 47 10.90 9.75 8.92
N ARG A 48 10.84 10.64 7.93
CA ARG A 48 9.89 11.77 7.83
C ARG A 48 8.44 11.41 8.16
N TYR A 49 8.03 10.19 7.84
CA TYR A 49 6.65 9.72 8.03
C TYR A 49 6.44 8.86 9.29
N LEU A 50 7.42 8.77 10.18
CA LEU A 50 7.36 7.94 11.39
C LEU A 50 6.15 8.25 12.29
N HIS A 51 5.70 9.51 12.32
CA HIS A 51 4.53 9.91 13.09
C HIS A 51 3.19 9.71 12.36
N HIS A 52 3.21 9.30 11.09
CA HIS A 52 1.99 9.16 10.29
C HIS A 52 1.13 7.99 10.82
N PRO A 53 -0.19 8.15 11.02
CA PRO A 53 -1.05 7.11 11.62
C PRO A 53 -0.97 5.75 10.90
N ILE A 54 -0.99 5.75 9.57
CA ILE A 54 -0.79 4.53 8.76
C ILE A 54 0.56 3.85 9.02
N VAL A 55 1.65 4.62 9.17
CA VAL A 55 2.98 4.03 9.42
C VAL A 55 2.99 3.37 10.78
N LYS A 56 2.45 4.03 11.81
CA LYS A 56 2.31 3.45 13.15
C LYS A 56 1.41 2.21 13.16
N HIS A 57 0.32 2.24 12.40
CA HIS A 57 -0.59 1.10 12.25
C HIS A 57 0.13 -0.11 11.65
N VAL A 58 0.95 0.09 10.62
CA VAL A 58 1.78 -0.98 10.06
C VAL A 58 2.90 -1.39 11.02
N TYR A 59 3.44 -0.46 11.81
CA TYR A 59 4.54 -0.73 12.75
C TYR A 59 4.13 -1.62 13.93
N ASN A 60 2.87 -1.51 14.36
CA ASN A 60 2.27 -2.39 15.36
C ASN A 60 3.18 -2.58 16.59
N ASP A 61 3.50 -1.46 17.24
CA ASP A 61 4.25 -1.41 18.50
C ASP A 61 5.57 -2.22 18.50
N GLY A 62 6.27 -2.27 17.36
CA GLY A 62 7.55 -2.98 17.21
C GLY A 62 7.45 -4.30 16.48
N HIS A 63 6.25 -4.76 16.15
CA HIS A 63 6.00 -6.02 15.43
C HIS A 63 5.28 -5.76 14.10
N PRO A 64 5.97 -5.17 13.10
CA PRO A 64 5.30 -4.62 11.94
C PRO A 64 4.58 -5.66 11.08
N PHE A 65 3.55 -5.28 10.33
CA PHE A 65 2.84 -6.18 9.40
C PHE A 65 3.50 -6.18 8.00
N ILE A 66 4.80 -6.51 7.92
CA ILE A 66 5.59 -6.40 6.68
C ILE A 66 5.05 -7.31 5.58
N THR A 67 4.90 -8.60 5.86
CA THR A 67 4.49 -9.61 4.88
C THR A 67 3.19 -9.24 4.16
N HIS A 68 2.13 -8.94 4.92
CA HIS A 68 0.83 -8.60 4.33
C HIS A 68 0.81 -7.21 3.69
N THR A 69 1.58 -6.25 4.18
CA THR A 69 1.70 -4.94 3.54
C THR A 69 2.44 -5.04 2.21
N PHE A 70 3.47 -5.89 2.12
CA PHE A 70 4.20 -6.17 0.89
C PHE A 70 3.35 -6.94 -0.13
N LYS A 71 2.59 -7.97 0.30
CA LYS A 71 1.62 -8.65 -0.57
C LYS A 71 0.62 -7.67 -1.19
N LEU A 72 0.14 -6.69 -0.43
CA LEU A 72 -0.71 -5.62 -0.96
C LEU A 72 0.01 -4.72 -1.98
N LEU A 73 1.27 -4.35 -1.71
CA LEU A 73 2.08 -3.59 -2.66
C LEU A 73 2.16 -4.33 -4.00
N ILE A 74 2.51 -5.62 -3.96
CA ILE A 74 2.64 -6.45 -5.15
C ILE A 74 1.31 -6.56 -5.90
N ALA A 75 0.19 -6.76 -5.20
CA ALA A 75 -1.14 -6.77 -5.82
C ALA A 75 -1.43 -5.44 -6.53
N CYS A 76 -1.13 -4.30 -5.89
CA CYS A 76 -1.32 -2.99 -6.50
C CYS A 76 -0.40 -2.75 -7.72
N ASP A 77 0.87 -3.17 -7.66
CA ASP A 77 1.80 -2.96 -8.76
C ASP A 77 1.51 -3.88 -9.95
N ARG A 78 1.12 -5.14 -9.70
CA ARG A 78 0.66 -6.06 -10.74
C ARG A 78 -0.58 -5.52 -11.44
N GLU A 79 -1.57 -5.06 -10.68
CA GLU A 79 -2.77 -4.47 -11.27
C GLU A 79 -2.46 -3.17 -12.03
N HIS A 80 -1.52 -2.36 -11.55
CA HIS A 80 -1.09 -1.16 -12.25
C HIS A 80 -0.48 -1.49 -13.62
N GLN A 81 0.41 -2.48 -13.66
CA GLN A 81 1.05 -2.95 -14.88
C GLN A 81 0.06 -3.59 -15.85
N ARG A 82 -0.87 -4.41 -15.33
CA ARG A 82 -1.94 -5.03 -16.13
C ARG A 82 -2.79 -3.99 -16.87
N ARG A 83 -2.93 -2.79 -16.30
CA ARG A 83 -3.67 -1.65 -16.89
C ARG A 83 -2.79 -0.72 -17.74
N GLY A 84 -1.62 -1.18 -18.19
CA GLY A 84 -0.69 -0.39 -19.00
C GLY A 84 0.12 0.66 -18.22
N GLY A 85 0.10 0.60 -16.89
CA GLY A 85 0.91 1.45 -16.03
C GLY A 85 2.40 1.14 -16.15
N LYS A 86 3.22 2.17 -16.35
CA LYS A 86 4.67 2.05 -16.47
C LYS A 86 5.37 2.53 -15.20
N ARG A 87 6.38 1.80 -14.76
CA ARG A 87 7.33 2.21 -13.71
C ARG A 87 8.65 2.59 -14.36
N SER A 88 9.37 3.55 -13.76
CA SER A 88 10.72 3.84 -14.19
C SER A 88 11.63 2.63 -13.89
N PRO A 89 12.69 2.40 -14.68
CA PRO A 89 13.65 1.34 -14.40
C PRO A 89 14.28 1.44 -13.00
N GLY A 90 14.55 2.66 -12.53
CA GLY A 90 15.06 2.90 -11.18
C GLY A 90 14.09 2.42 -10.10
N PHE A 91 12.80 2.79 -10.22
CA PHE A 91 11.81 2.35 -9.24
C PHE A 91 11.54 0.84 -9.29
N ARG A 92 11.67 0.21 -10.47
CA ARG A 92 11.61 -1.26 -10.58
C ARG A 92 12.73 -1.90 -9.76
N LYS A 93 13.96 -1.43 -9.93
CA LYS A 93 15.12 -1.90 -9.13
C LYS A 93 14.91 -1.67 -7.63
N ASP A 94 14.31 -0.55 -7.25
CA ASP A 94 13.98 -0.29 -5.84
C ASP A 94 12.95 -1.29 -5.27
N LEU A 95 11.96 -1.69 -6.07
CA LEU A 95 10.98 -2.72 -5.68
C LEU A 95 11.63 -4.10 -5.58
N ASP A 96 12.50 -4.45 -6.53
CA ASP A 96 13.20 -5.74 -6.52
C ASP A 96 14.13 -5.84 -5.31
N GLY A 97 14.87 -4.77 -4.98
CA GLY A 97 15.70 -4.71 -3.77
C GLY A 97 14.89 -4.79 -2.47
N LEU A 98 13.71 -4.17 -2.43
CA LEU A 98 12.78 -4.31 -1.30
C LEU A 98 12.28 -5.76 -1.15
N ALA A 99 11.95 -6.42 -2.26
CA ALA A 99 11.50 -7.80 -2.28
C ALA A 99 12.59 -8.74 -1.73
N SER A 100 13.81 -8.64 -2.27
CA SER A 100 14.94 -9.46 -1.82
C SER A 100 15.29 -9.24 -0.35
N LEU A 101 15.19 -8.00 0.16
CA LEU A 101 15.41 -7.73 1.58
C LEU A 101 14.36 -8.40 2.47
N ILE A 102 13.08 -8.35 2.08
CA ILE A 102 12.00 -8.99 2.84
C ILE A 102 12.15 -10.51 2.80
N GLU A 103 12.41 -11.09 1.62
CA GLU A 103 12.62 -12.53 1.43
C GLU A 103 13.82 -13.05 2.23
N ALA A 104 14.91 -12.29 2.31
CA ALA A 104 16.11 -12.68 3.07
C ALA A 104 15.90 -12.75 4.59
N HIS A 105 14.85 -12.12 5.11
CA HIS A 105 14.50 -12.06 6.53
C HIS A 105 13.15 -12.72 6.85
N GLU A 106 12.53 -13.37 5.86
CA GLU A 106 11.31 -14.13 6.06
C GLU A 106 11.62 -15.33 6.98
N GLY A 107 10.89 -15.44 8.10
CA GLY A 107 11.12 -16.48 9.11
C GLY A 107 12.06 -16.08 10.27
N ASP A 108 12.71 -14.92 10.23
CA ASP A 108 13.57 -14.43 11.33
C ASP A 108 12.78 -13.96 12.57
N CYS A 109 11.46 -14.07 12.56
CA CYS A 109 10.55 -13.60 13.62
C CYS A 109 10.68 -12.10 13.94
N LEU A 110 11.17 -11.28 12.99
CA LEU A 110 11.39 -9.84 13.18
C LEU A 110 10.09 -9.02 13.11
N TRP A 111 9.01 -9.60 12.60
CA TRP A 111 7.76 -8.90 12.34
C TRP A 111 6.55 -9.82 12.44
N ASN A 112 5.35 -9.26 12.43
CA ASN A 112 4.11 -10.01 12.57
C ASN A 112 3.69 -10.60 11.21
N GLU A 113 3.44 -11.90 11.18
CA GLU A 113 2.98 -12.66 10.01
C GLU A 113 1.45 -12.64 9.83
N ASP A 114 0.71 -12.15 10.83
CA ASP A 114 -0.74 -12.02 10.76
C ASP A 114 -1.18 -11.06 9.65
N PRO A 115 -2.40 -11.21 9.13
CA PRO A 115 -2.98 -10.24 8.21
C PRO A 115 -2.97 -8.83 8.78
N LEU A 116 -2.49 -7.86 7.98
CA LEU A 116 -2.60 -6.45 8.30
C LEU A 116 -4.07 -6.12 8.67
N PRO A 117 -4.36 -5.64 9.88
CA PRO A 117 -5.73 -5.32 10.26
C PRO A 117 -6.28 -4.15 9.44
N PRO A 118 -7.58 -4.15 9.10
CA PRO A 118 -8.20 -3.03 8.41
C PRO A 118 -8.20 -1.77 9.30
N PHE A 119 -7.76 -0.65 8.73
CA PHE A 119 -7.66 0.63 9.41
C PHE A 119 -7.94 1.79 8.47
N TYR A 120 -9.01 2.51 8.77
CA TYR A 120 -9.41 3.72 8.08
C TYR A 120 -8.85 4.94 8.78
N VAL A 121 -8.22 5.83 8.02
CA VAL A 121 -7.84 7.16 8.49
C VAL A 121 -8.03 8.21 7.40
N TYR A 122 -8.83 9.23 7.69
CA TYR A 122 -9.06 10.37 6.80
C TYR A 122 -9.51 11.59 7.60
N GLY A 123 -8.81 12.73 7.41
CA GLY A 123 -8.95 13.86 8.32
C GLY A 123 -8.62 13.42 9.75
N ASP A 124 -9.53 13.72 10.67
CA ASP A 124 -9.41 13.34 12.08
C ASP A 124 -10.03 11.96 12.39
N ALA A 125 -10.80 11.40 11.45
CA ALA A 125 -11.48 10.12 11.64
C ALA A 125 -10.48 8.95 11.60
N LYS A 126 -10.62 8.04 12.57
CA LYS A 126 -9.84 6.79 12.69
C LYS A 126 -10.77 5.66 13.08
N THR A 127 -10.85 4.63 12.24
CA THR A 127 -11.73 3.47 12.46
C THR A 127 -10.96 2.18 12.25
N TYR A 128 -11.07 1.26 13.20
CA TYR A 128 -10.46 -0.08 13.14
C TYR A 128 -11.55 -1.13 12.84
N GLY A 129 -11.13 -2.27 12.30
CA GLY A 129 -12.05 -3.39 12.03
C GLY A 129 -12.71 -3.28 10.66
N GLU A 130 -13.61 -4.22 10.36
CA GLU A 130 -14.14 -4.43 9.01
C GLU A 130 -14.90 -3.23 8.45
N GLU A 131 -15.47 -2.36 9.31
CA GLU A 131 -16.12 -1.12 8.91
C GLU A 131 -15.20 -0.21 8.08
N ALA A 132 -13.88 -0.27 8.31
CA ALA A 132 -12.90 0.49 7.54
C ALA A 132 -12.96 0.20 6.03
N TYR A 133 -13.34 -1.02 5.63
CA TYR A 133 -13.50 -1.38 4.22
C TYR A 133 -14.62 -0.56 3.56
N SER A 134 -15.78 -0.50 4.20
CA SER A 134 -16.95 0.26 3.72
C SER A 134 -16.67 1.77 3.71
N LEU A 135 -15.95 2.27 4.71
CA LEU A 135 -15.54 3.67 4.77
C LEU A 135 -14.59 4.05 3.63
N TYR A 136 -13.61 3.19 3.30
CA TYR A 136 -12.74 3.44 2.14
C TYR A 136 -13.48 3.32 0.81
N ALA A 137 -14.43 2.39 0.66
CA ALA A 137 -15.24 2.27 -0.55
C ALA A 137 -16.05 3.55 -0.78
N SER A 138 -16.70 4.05 0.27
CA SER A 138 -17.47 5.30 0.24
C SER A 138 -16.57 6.50 -0.09
N LEU A 139 -15.42 6.62 0.57
CA LEU A 139 -14.46 7.70 0.35
C LEU A 139 -13.91 7.71 -1.09
N LEU A 140 -13.64 6.53 -1.66
CA LEU A 140 -13.16 6.42 -3.03
C LEU A 140 -14.25 6.81 -4.02
N HIS A 141 -15.48 6.34 -3.82
CA HIS A 141 -16.61 6.70 -4.67
C HIS A 141 -16.86 8.22 -4.67
N GLU A 142 -16.89 8.84 -3.50
CA GLU A 142 -17.03 10.30 -3.35
C GLU A 142 -15.90 11.04 -4.08
N LYS A 143 -14.65 10.57 -3.95
CA LYS A 143 -13.51 11.16 -4.66
C LYS A 143 -13.65 11.06 -6.16
N TRP A 144 -14.17 9.96 -6.69
CA TRP A 144 -14.36 9.77 -8.14
C TRP A 144 -15.48 10.63 -8.70
N GLN A 145 -16.61 10.76 -7.99
CA GLN A 145 -17.70 11.65 -8.41
C GLN A 145 -17.24 13.10 -8.53
N ASN A 146 -16.25 13.50 -7.73
CA ASN A 146 -15.69 14.84 -7.71
C ASN A 146 -14.37 14.97 -8.51
N ASP A 147 -13.89 13.90 -9.15
CA ASP A 147 -12.61 13.91 -9.85
C ASP A 147 -12.76 14.56 -11.24
N LYS A 148 -12.11 15.71 -11.41
CA LYS A 148 -12.09 16.44 -12.70
C LYS A 148 -10.86 16.13 -13.55
N ILE A 149 -9.99 15.23 -13.08
CA ILE A 149 -8.71 14.94 -13.73
C ILE A 149 -8.81 13.63 -14.50
N PRO A 150 -8.42 13.60 -15.79
CA PRO A 150 -8.46 12.39 -16.59
C PRO A 150 -7.53 11.28 -16.04
N PRO A 151 -7.88 10.00 -16.25
CA PRO A 151 -7.09 8.87 -15.77
C PRO A 151 -5.68 8.85 -16.37
N ARG A 152 -4.68 8.43 -15.57
CA ARG A 152 -3.25 8.47 -15.93
C ARG A 152 -2.75 7.34 -16.85
N CYS A 153 -3.54 6.29 -17.05
CA CYS A 153 -3.14 5.15 -17.88
C CYS A 153 -4.18 4.93 -18.98
N GLY A 154 -3.70 4.79 -20.21
CA GLY A 154 -4.53 4.45 -21.36
C GLY A 154 -5.07 3.03 -21.19
N ILE A 155 -6.39 2.89 -21.25
CA ILE A 155 -7.01 1.58 -21.32
C ILE A 155 -6.65 1.00 -22.69
N HIS A 156 -5.79 -0.01 -22.74
CA HIS A 156 -5.76 -0.90 -23.89
C HIS A 156 -6.95 -1.84 -23.75
N LEU A 157 -8.08 -1.45 -24.34
CA LEU A 157 -9.16 -2.38 -24.62
C LEU A 157 -8.63 -3.26 -25.76
N GLU A 158 -8.09 -4.43 -25.44
CA GLU A 158 -8.04 -5.48 -26.45
C GLU A 158 -9.50 -5.88 -26.72
N GLY A 159 -9.92 -5.70 -27.97
CA GLY A 159 -11.22 -6.12 -28.49
C GLY A 159 -11.23 -7.59 -28.89
#